data_AF-A0AAU1ID85-F1
#
_entry.id   AF-A0AAU1ID85-F1
#
_cell.length_a   1.000
_cell.length_b   1.000
_cell.length_c   1.000
_cell.angle_alpha   90.00
_cell.angle_beta   90.00
_cell.angle_gamma   90.00
#
_symmetry.space_group_name_H-M   'P 1'
#
loop_
_entity.id
_entity.type
_entity.pdbx_description
1 polymer ?
#
loop_
_entity_poly.entity_id
_entity_poly.type
_entity_poly.pdbx_seq_one_letter_code
_entity_poly.pdbx_strand_id
1 'polypeptide(L)' 'MRSPTGPYGPVGGLPSLVRIDRGADFLSATVSDALGHFAVPVQDLPAYRPDLKGSIENLNRCAERMR' A
#
# COMPACT_ATOMS: atom_id res chain seq x y z
N MET A 1 21.44 13.86 -8.28
CA MET A 1 20.29 13.11 -8.83
C MET A 1 20.58 11.62 -8.62
N ARG A 2 19.79 10.89 -7.81
CA ARG A 2 20.07 9.49 -7.41
C ARG A 2 19.72 8.51 -8.55
N SER A 3 20.45 7.39 -8.66
CA SER A 3 20.24 6.36 -9.70
C SER A 3 18.87 5.69 -9.56
N PRO A 4 18.11 5.47 -10.67
CA PRO A 4 16.80 4.81 -10.64
C PRO A 4 16.87 3.30 -10.27
N THR A 5 18.09 2.74 -10.16
CA THR A 5 18.38 1.32 -9.93
C THR A 5 18.78 0.99 -8.48
N GLY A 6 18.62 1.92 -7.54
CA GLY A 6 18.80 1.61 -6.12
C GLY A 6 17.77 0.58 -5.64
N PRO A 7 18.01 -0.13 -4.52
CA PRO A 7 17.12 -1.21 -4.04
C PRO A 7 15.68 -0.77 -3.76
N TYR A 8 15.40 0.54 -3.73
CA TYR A 8 14.10 1.12 -3.42
C TYR A 8 13.46 1.89 -4.60
N GLY A 9 14.03 1.79 -5.81
CA GLY A 9 13.52 2.49 -7.01
C GLY A 9 13.55 4.02 -6.90
N PRO A 10 13.02 4.75 -7.90
CA PRO A 10 12.85 6.20 -7.79
C PRO A 10 11.83 6.54 -6.70
N VAL A 11 12.11 7.62 -5.94
CA VAL A 11 11.11 8.20 -5.03
C VAL A 11 9.88 8.59 -5.86
N GLY A 12 8.71 8.13 -5.45
CA GLY A 12 7.47 8.29 -6.21
C GLY A 12 7.24 7.24 -7.30
N GLY A 13 7.93 6.10 -7.25
CA GLY A 13 7.67 4.98 -8.16
C GLY A 13 6.22 4.49 -8.10
N LEU A 14 5.69 4.06 -9.25
CA LEU A 14 4.37 3.45 -9.32
C LEU A 14 4.43 1.98 -8.86
N PRO A 15 3.59 1.58 -7.89
CA PRO A 15 3.52 0.18 -7.48
C PRO A 15 2.89 -0.67 -8.59
N SER A 16 3.35 -1.91 -8.75
CA SER A 16 2.72 -2.86 -9.68
C SER A 16 1.45 -3.51 -9.12
N LEU A 17 1.18 -3.34 -7.82
CA LEU A 17 0.02 -3.88 -7.10
C LEU A 17 -0.14 -3.18 -5.76
N VAL A 18 -1.37 -2.88 -5.39
CA VAL A 18 -1.73 -2.37 -4.05
C VAL A 18 -2.65 -3.37 -3.36
N ARG A 19 -2.29 -3.77 -2.13
CA ARG A 19 -3.13 -4.60 -1.26
C ARG A 19 -3.72 -3.73 -0.16
N ILE A 20 -5.04 -3.79 -0.01
CA ILE A 20 -5.78 -2.97 0.97
C ILE A 20 -6.54 -3.81 1.97
N ASP A 21 -6.68 -3.27 3.17
CA ASP A 21 -7.63 -3.78 4.15
C ASP A 21 -9.07 -3.39 3.77
N ARG A 22 -10.05 -4.07 4.36
CA ARG A 22 -11.48 -3.92 4.03
C ARG A 22 -12.16 -2.72 4.69
N GLY A 23 -11.39 -1.72 5.15
CA GLY A 23 -11.93 -0.48 5.67
C GLY A 23 -12.76 0.26 4.60
N ALA A 24 -13.88 0.86 5.00
CA ALA A 24 -14.83 1.48 4.07
C ALA A 24 -14.19 2.51 3.13
N ASP A 25 -13.23 3.29 3.63
CA ASP A 25 -12.50 4.29 2.82
C ASP A 25 -11.71 3.62 1.68
N PHE A 26 -11.07 2.48 1.94
CA PHE A 26 -10.27 1.74 0.96
C PHE A 26 -11.13 0.97 -0.05
N LEU A 27 -12.32 0.54 0.36
CA LEU A 27 -13.30 -0.11 -0.53
C LEU A 27 -14.10 0.88 -1.39
N SER A 28 -13.82 2.18 -1.28
CA SER A 28 -14.53 3.19 -2.07
C SER A 28 -14.16 3.11 -3.56
N ALA A 29 -15.14 3.45 -4.41
CA ALA A 29 -14.91 3.58 -5.85
C ALA A 29 -13.80 4.60 -6.15
N THR A 30 -13.77 5.72 -5.42
CA THR A 30 -12.76 6.77 -5.57
C THR A 30 -11.33 6.24 -5.48
N VAL A 31 -11.04 5.38 -4.51
CA VAL A 31 -9.70 4.79 -4.34
C VAL A 31 -9.36 3.85 -5.51
N SER A 32 -10.33 3.04 -5.93
CA SER A 32 -10.15 2.12 -7.05
C SER A 32 -9.93 2.87 -8.37
N ASP A 33 -10.71 3.92 -8.62
CA ASP A 33 -10.61 4.75 -9.83
C ASP A 33 -9.28 5.49 -9.89
N ALA A 34 -8.85 6.09 -8.77
CA ALA A 34 -7.57 6.80 -8.69
C ALA A 34 -6.38 5.89 -9.01
N LEU A 35 -6.35 4.68 -8.46
CA LEU A 35 -5.29 3.69 -8.75
C LEU A 35 -5.42 3.11 -10.16
N GLY A 36 -6.66 2.94 -10.66
CA GLY A 36 -6.95 2.50 -12.02
C GLY A 36 -6.41 3.44 -13.10
N HIS A 37 -6.40 4.77 -12.87
CA HIS A 37 -5.79 5.74 -13.79
C HIS A 37 -4.28 5.53 -14.00
N PHE A 38 -3.62 4.86 -13.06
CA PHE A 38 -2.21 4.48 -13.15
C PHE A 38 -2.00 3.02 -13.61
N ALA A 39 -3.07 2.32 -14.02
CA ALA A 39 -3.07 0.88 -14.30
C ALA A 39 -2.54 0.04 -13.12
N VAL A 40 -2.74 0.53 -11.89
CA VAL A 40 -2.32 -0.16 -10.67
C VAL A 40 -3.48 -1.05 -10.20
N PRO A 41 -3.32 -2.38 -10.18
CA PRO A 41 -4.35 -3.27 -9.66
C PRO A 41 -4.48 -3.10 -8.15
N VAL A 42 -5.72 -3.20 -7.66
CA VAL A 42 -6.07 -3.18 -6.24
C VAL A 42 -6.60 -4.56 -5.84
N GLN A 43 -6.04 -5.12 -4.77
CA GLN A 43 -6.46 -6.40 -4.22
C GLN A 43 -6.89 -6.23 -2.76
N ASP A 44 -8.15 -6.53 -2.48
CA ASP A 44 -8.64 -6.66 -1.11
C ASP A 44 -7.97 -7.84 -0.41
N LEU A 45 -7.55 -7.63 0.84
CA LEU A 45 -7.15 -8.72 1.69
C LEU A 45 -8.39 -9.57 2.09
N PRO A 46 -8.22 -10.91 2.20
CA PRO A 46 -9.26 -11.78 2.73
C PRO A 46 -9.76 -11.31 4.09
N ALA A 47 -11.06 -11.42 4.34
CA ALA A 47 -11.63 -11.13 5.65
C ALA A 47 -11.00 -12.03 6.72
N TYR A 48 -10.85 -11.49 7.93
CA TYR A 48 -10.33 -12.21 9.11
C TYR A 48 -8.90 -12.76 8.96
N ARG A 49 -8.07 -12.12 8.11
CA ARG A 49 -6.64 -12.45 7.93
C ARG A 49 -5.74 -11.26 8.28
N PRO A 50 -5.71 -10.83 9.56
CA PRO A 50 -4.87 -9.71 9.99
C PRO A 50 -3.37 -9.97 9.79
N ASP A 51 -2.95 -11.23 9.75
CA ASP A 51 -1.58 -11.66 9.50
C ASP A 51 -1.03 -11.21 8.13
N LEU A 52 -1.92 -10.98 7.15
CA LEU A 52 -1.53 -10.55 5.80
C LEU A 52 -1.14 -9.07 5.71
N LYS A 53 -1.25 -8.32 6.81
CA LYS A 53 -0.83 -6.91 6.94
C LYS A 53 0.34 -6.72 7.92
N GLY A 54 1.03 -7.80 8.30
CA GLY A 54 2.07 -7.76 9.33
C GLY A 54 3.17 -6.70 9.12
N SER A 55 3.61 -6.48 7.87
CA SER A 55 4.64 -5.48 7.56
C SER A 55 4.19 -4.04 7.84
N ILE A 56 2.97 -3.67 7.43
CA ILE A 56 2.42 -2.32 7.66
C ILE A 56 2.05 -2.13 9.13
N GLU A 57 1.53 -3.16 9.80
CA GLU A 57 1.26 -3.09 11.24
C GLU A 57 2.53 -2.90 12.06
N ASN A 58 3.60 -3.62 11.71
CA ASN A 58 4.89 -3.45 12.38
C ASN A 58 5.47 -2.05 12.13
N LEU A 59 5.39 -1.56 10.89
CA LEU A 59 5.83 -0.20 10.54
C LEU A 59 5.06 0.87 11.34
N ASN A 60 3.74 0.76 11.40
CA ASN A 60 2.92 1.69 12.18
C ASN A 60 3.28 1.66 13.67
N ARG A 61 3.45 0.46 14.24
CA ARG A 61 3.87 0.30 15.64
C ARG A 61 5.25 0.92 15.92
N CYS A 62 6.19 0.76 15.00
CA CYS A 62 7.50 1.41 15.11
C CYS A 62 7.38 2.93 15.07
N ALA A 63 6.58 3.48 14.14
CA ALA A 63 6.36 4.92 14.03
C ALA A 63 5.66 5.51 15.27
N GLU A 64 4.70 4.81 15.86
CA GLU A 64 4.06 5.21 17.11
C GLU A 64 5.03 5.29 18.29
N ARG A 65 6.01 4.39 18.36
CA ARG A 65 7.04 4.36 19.42
C ARG A 65 8.15 5.40 19.26
N MET A 66 8.23 6.05 18.10
CA MET A 66 9.19 7.13 17.82
C MET A 66 8.62 8.52 18.12
N ARG A 67 7.33 8.61 18.47
CA ARG A 67 6.70 9.84 18.98
C ARG A 67 7.03 10.02 20.46
#